data_AF-A0A956D291-F1
#
_entry.id   AF-A0A956D291-F1
#
_cell.length_a   1.000
_cell.length_b   1.000
_cell.length_c   1.000
_cell.angle_alpha   90.00
_cell.angle_beta   90.00
_cell.angle_gamma   90.00
#
_symmetry.space_group_name_H-M   'P 1'
#
loop_
_entity.id
_entity.type
_entity.pdbx_description
1 polymer ?
#
loop_
_entity_poly.entity_id
_entity_poly.type
_entity_poly.pdbx_seq_one_letter_code
_entity_poly.pdbx_strand_id
1 'polypeptide(L)'
;MLPIPTRTALLAIAGAVALLFVGAIGASWPVAVLGGTMMVGLALALAMTMPLGRRVRRHRLEFAWWLGHAEPGSGGGAVVPDKPFDVRCFLRHRGGMRLELRGLTALAPGGARRVDEEGDVLALEPNSRTEFTFRLVAPAVGRVVLHGLAVTLPGPLGLFEVPLYFPNPLVIKVLPKAALRTRAAPRTITGLPIERSGASLLSPAGSGTELRELRELRPGDPYKSIAWKASAR
;
A
#
# COMPACT_ATOMS: atom_id res chain seq x y z
N MET A 1 18.79 -3.92 12.75
CA MET A 1 18.34 -2.59 12.30
C MET A 1 18.96 -1.61 13.25
N LEU A 2 19.84 -0.75 12.76
CA LEU A 2 20.50 0.25 13.58
C LEU A 2 19.49 1.36 13.87
N PRO A 3 19.37 1.82 15.13
CA PRO A 3 18.59 3.02 15.43
C PRO A 3 19.18 4.22 14.68
N ILE A 4 18.30 5.07 14.16
CA ILE A 4 18.66 6.30 13.46
C ILE A 4 18.49 7.46 14.44
N PRO A 5 19.48 8.36 14.59
CA PRO A 5 19.33 9.54 15.44
C PRO A 5 18.30 10.50 14.84
N THR A 6 17.41 11.02 15.67
CA THR A 6 16.51 12.11 15.29
C THR A 6 17.24 13.46 15.31
N ARG A 7 16.60 14.51 14.78
CA ARG A 7 17.15 15.88 14.85
C ARG A 7 17.43 16.31 16.29
N THR A 8 16.57 15.94 17.23
CA THR A 8 16.75 16.27 18.65
C THR A 8 17.96 15.54 19.24
N ALA A 9 18.20 14.28 18.87
CA ALA A 9 19.42 13.60 19.28
C ALA A 9 20.68 14.20 18.67
N LEU A 10 20.67 14.62 17.41
CA LEU A 10 21.82 15.31 16.80
C LEU A 10 22.15 16.61 17.53
N LEU A 11 21.14 17.41 17.87
CA LEU A 11 21.32 18.63 18.67
C LEU A 11 21.83 18.33 20.08
N ALA A 12 21.31 17.29 20.73
CA ALA A 12 21.77 16.87 22.04
C ALA A 12 23.23 16.36 21.99
N ILE A 13 23.60 15.58 20.97
CA ILE A 13 24.99 15.14 20.79
C ILE A 13 25.91 16.36 20.60
N ALA A 14 25.53 17.29 19.71
CA ALA A 14 26.30 18.51 19.48
C ALA A 14 26.45 19.35 20.77
N GLY A 15 25.36 19.52 21.53
CA GLY A 15 25.39 20.22 22.82
C GLY A 15 26.28 19.54 23.86
N ALA A 16 26.24 18.21 23.96
CA ALA A 16 27.08 17.45 24.89
C ALA A 16 28.56 17.60 24.55
N VAL A 17 28.89 17.52 23.25
CA VAL A 17 30.26 17.72 22.76
C VAL A 17 30.73 19.16 23.02
N ALA A 18 29.88 20.16 22.77
CA ALA A 18 30.21 21.55 23.04
C ALA A 18 30.48 21.80 24.53
N LEU A 19 29.64 21.25 25.43
CA LEU A 19 29.85 21.34 26.88
C LEU A 19 31.15 20.67 27.32
N LEU A 20 31.45 19.47 26.81
CA LEU A 20 32.71 18.79 27.09
C LEU A 20 33.92 19.62 26.64
N PHE A 21 33.84 20.22 25.45
CA PHE A 21 34.90 21.05 24.90
C PHE A 21 35.12 22.34 25.71
N VAL A 22 34.03 23.05 26.06
CA VAL A 22 34.08 24.25 26.91
C VAL A 22 34.59 23.91 28.31
N GLY A 23 34.15 22.79 28.89
CA GLY A 23 34.61 22.33 30.20
C GLY A 23 36.10 22.00 30.21
N ALA A 24 36.60 21.38 29.13
CA ALA A 24 38.03 21.05 28.98
C ALA A 24 38.89 22.31 28.80
N ILE A 25 38.48 23.25 27.93
CA ILE A 25 39.25 24.48 27.68
C ILE A 25 39.20 25.42 28.88
N GLY A 26 38.03 25.60 29.47
CA GLY A 26 37.83 26.48 30.62
C GLY A 26 38.30 25.89 31.95
N ALA A 27 38.87 24.68 31.95
CA ALA A 27 39.25 23.91 33.14
C ALA A 27 38.11 23.84 34.20
N SER A 28 36.86 23.83 33.73
CA SER A 28 35.67 23.88 34.56
C SER A 28 35.07 22.49 34.70
N TRP A 29 35.41 21.83 35.82
CA TRP A 29 34.93 20.48 36.11
C TRP A 29 33.40 20.35 36.11
N PRO A 30 32.59 21.33 36.58
CA PRO A 30 31.13 21.19 36.56
C PRO A 30 30.57 21.12 35.13
N VAL A 31 31.14 21.90 34.20
CA VAL A 31 30.70 21.94 32.80
C VAL A 31 31.09 20.64 32.10
N ALA A 32 32.28 20.11 32.38
CA ALA A 32 32.71 18.82 31.85
C ALA A 32 31.82 17.67 32.38
N VAL A 33 31.46 17.67 33.66
CA VAL A 33 30.56 16.68 34.26
C VAL A 33 29.16 16.74 33.65
N LEU A 34 28.62 17.94 33.41
CA LEU A 34 27.32 18.11 32.75
C LEU A 34 27.33 17.50 31.34
N GLY A 35 28.34 17.83 30.52
CA GLY A 35 28.49 17.29 29.18
C GLY A 35 28.68 15.77 29.16
N GLY A 36 29.48 15.24 30.10
CA GLY A 36 29.69 13.80 30.27
C GLY A 36 28.40 13.07 30.67
N THR A 37 27.65 13.61 31.63
CA THR A 37 26.36 13.05 32.06
C THR A 37 25.36 13.01 30.90
N MET A 38 25.32 14.06 30.10
CA MET A 38 24.45 14.12 28.92
C MET A 38 24.86 13.08 27.86
N MET A 39 26.17 12.87 27.66
CA MET A 39 26.69 11.84 26.75
C MET A 39 26.34 10.42 27.23
N VAL A 40 26.47 10.14 28.54
CA VAL A 40 26.06 8.86 29.14
C VAL A 40 24.55 8.63 28.97
N GLY A 41 23.73 9.67 29.18
CA GLY A 41 22.29 9.60 28.94
C GLY A 41 21.93 9.28 27.48
N LEU A 42 22.62 9.91 26.52
CA LEU A 42 22.46 9.61 25.09
C LEU A 42 22.87 8.17 24.74
N ALA A 43 24.00 7.70 25.29
CA ALA A 43 24.45 6.32 25.11
C ALA A 43 23.46 5.31 25.69
N LEU A 44 22.88 5.59 26.85
CA LEU A 44 21.85 4.76 27.47
C LEU A 44 20.57 4.72 26.62
N ALA A 45 20.12 5.87 26.12
CA ALA A 45 18.95 5.94 25.23
C ALA A 45 19.16 5.12 23.93
N LEU A 46 20.35 5.20 23.34
CA LEU A 46 20.73 4.37 22.19
C LEU A 46 20.72 2.88 22.54
N ALA A 47 21.35 2.50 23.66
CA ALA A 47 21.41 1.12 24.13
C ALA A 47 20.02 0.53 24.39
N MET A 48 19.09 1.32 24.94
CA MET A 48 17.70 0.92 25.15
C MET A 48 16.91 0.81 23.84
N THR A 49 17.27 1.56 22.80
CA THR A 49 16.60 1.52 21.49
C THR A 49 17.06 0.33 20.63
N MET A 50 18.31 -0.13 20.78
CA MET A 50 18.82 -1.28 20.02
C MET A 50 17.97 -2.57 20.08
N PRO A 51 17.51 -3.04 21.25
CA PRO A 51 16.69 -4.26 21.31
C PRO A 51 15.28 -4.06 20.78
N LEU A 52 14.80 -2.82 20.62
CA LEU A 52 13.42 -2.49 20.24
C LEU A 52 13.06 -3.13 18.90
N GLY A 53 13.90 -2.97 17.88
CA GLY A 53 13.69 -3.60 16.56
C GLY A 53 13.69 -5.13 16.61
N ARG A 54 14.51 -5.73 17.48
CA ARG A 54 14.53 -7.20 17.68
C ARG A 54 13.24 -7.67 18.37
N ARG A 55 12.76 -6.94 19.38
CA ARG A 55 11.52 -7.25 20.11
C ARG A 55 10.30 -7.16 19.19
N VAL A 56 10.20 -6.10 18.38
CA VAL A 56 9.07 -5.92 17.46
C VAL A 56 8.95 -7.03 16.42
N ARG A 57 10.08 -7.52 15.90
CA ARG A 57 10.07 -8.70 15.01
C ARG A 57 9.51 -9.96 15.69
N ARG A 58 9.72 -10.12 17.00
CA ARG A 58 9.14 -11.23 17.77
C ARG A 58 7.63 -11.07 17.98
N HIS A 59 7.12 -9.83 18.01
CA HIS A 59 5.69 -9.53 18.19
C HIS A 59 4.80 -9.82 16.97
N ARG A 60 5.38 -10.35 15.87
CA ARG A 60 4.67 -10.75 14.64
C ARG A 60 3.64 -9.70 14.20
N LEU A 61 4.13 -8.48 13.95
CA LEU A 61 3.33 -7.45 13.31
C LEU A 61 2.94 -7.92 11.90
N GLU A 62 1.66 -7.89 11.61
CA GLU A 62 1.12 -8.23 10.30
C GLU A 62 0.42 -7.01 9.72
N PHE A 63 0.70 -6.72 8.46
CA PHE A 63 0.15 -5.58 7.74
C PHE A 63 -0.61 -6.06 6.52
N ALA A 64 -1.82 -5.54 6.32
CA ALA A 64 -2.46 -5.61 5.03
C ALA A 64 -3.29 -4.38 4.72
N TRP A 65 -3.50 -4.18 3.43
CA TRP A 65 -4.27 -3.09 2.89
C TRP A 65 -4.99 -3.51 1.62
N TRP A 66 -6.07 -2.81 1.32
CA TRP A 66 -6.87 -3.03 0.13
C TRP A 66 -7.51 -1.72 -0.30
N LEU A 67 -7.90 -1.67 -1.56
CA LEU A 67 -8.62 -0.53 -2.08
C LEU A 67 -9.99 -0.44 -1.40
N GLY A 68 -10.28 0.70 -0.79
CA GLY A 68 -11.60 1.02 -0.28
C GLY A 68 -12.60 1.22 -1.42
N HIS A 69 -13.89 1.20 -1.09
CA HIS A 69 -14.90 1.60 -2.05
C HIS A 69 -14.76 3.10 -2.27
N ALA A 70 -14.38 3.50 -3.48
CA ALA A 70 -14.33 4.90 -3.86
C ALA A 70 -15.74 5.51 -3.75
N GLU A 71 -15.81 6.77 -3.34
CA GLU A 71 -17.00 7.56 -3.01
C GLU A 71 -18.19 7.31 -4.00
N PRO A 72 -19.45 7.28 -3.51
CA PRO A 72 -20.62 7.06 -4.35
C PRO A 72 -20.68 8.12 -5.48
N GLY A 73 -20.48 7.67 -6.72
CA GLY A 73 -20.29 8.52 -7.90
C GLY A 73 -19.03 8.18 -8.71
N SER A 74 -18.08 7.46 -8.10
CA SER A 74 -17.04 6.72 -8.81
C SER A 74 -17.59 5.33 -9.17
N GLY A 75 -17.73 5.04 -10.47
CA GLY A 75 -18.33 3.79 -10.93
C GLY A 75 -17.58 2.55 -10.44
N GLY A 76 -18.09 1.91 -9.37
CA GLY A 76 -17.74 0.54 -8.97
C GLY A 76 -16.28 0.33 -8.55
N GLY A 77 -15.76 1.15 -7.63
CA GLY A 77 -14.44 0.94 -7.03
C GLY A 77 -13.25 1.20 -7.98
N ALA A 78 -13.48 1.87 -9.11
CA ALA A 78 -12.45 2.23 -10.06
C ALA A 78 -11.74 3.53 -9.65
N VAL A 79 -10.41 3.47 -9.57
CA VAL A 79 -9.57 4.66 -9.36
C VAL A 79 -9.40 5.41 -10.68
N VAL A 80 -9.42 6.74 -10.61
CA VAL A 80 -9.32 7.64 -11.77
C VAL A 80 -8.27 8.71 -11.50
N PRO A 81 -7.55 9.21 -12.52
CA PRO A 81 -6.54 10.23 -12.33
C PRO A 81 -7.09 11.49 -11.66
N ASP A 82 -6.28 12.05 -10.76
CA ASP A 82 -6.52 13.26 -9.99
C ASP A 82 -7.75 13.23 -9.08
N LYS A 83 -8.36 12.06 -8.87
CA LYS A 83 -9.44 11.87 -7.91
C LYS A 83 -8.92 11.17 -6.66
N PRO A 84 -9.28 11.65 -5.45
CA PRO A 84 -8.90 10.97 -4.23
C PRO A 84 -9.59 9.60 -4.14
N PHE A 85 -8.87 8.63 -3.61
CA PHE A 85 -9.39 7.31 -3.29
C PHE A 85 -8.81 6.81 -1.98
N ASP A 86 -9.56 5.97 -1.30
CA ASP A 86 -9.21 5.46 0.02
C ASP A 86 -8.54 4.10 -0.08
N VAL A 87 -7.46 3.93 0.67
CA VAL A 87 -6.80 2.65 0.89
C VAL A 87 -6.98 2.28 2.36
N ARG A 88 -7.81 1.27 2.60
CA ARG A 88 -8.04 0.76 3.95
C ARG A 88 -6.87 -0.12 4.35
N CYS A 89 -6.40 0.08 5.57
CA CYS A 89 -5.25 -0.59 6.13
C CYS A 89 -5.64 -1.21 7.47
N PHE A 90 -5.02 -2.35 7.78
CA PHE A 90 -4.95 -2.82 9.15
C PHE A 90 -3.51 -3.20 9.51
N LEU A 91 -3.20 -3.02 10.78
CA LEU A 91 -2.01 -3.58 11.40
C LEU A 91 -2.44 -4.44 12.58
N ARG A 92 -2.05 -5.72 12.56
CA ARG A 92 -2.29 -6.64 13.65
C ARG A 92 -1.03 -6.78 14.48
N HIS A 93 -1.18 -6.57 15.77
CA HIS A 93 -0.12 -6.64 16.75
C HIS A 93 -0.37 -7.80 17.72
N ARG A 94 0.51 -8.81 17.71
CA ARG A 94 0.41 -10.01 18.57
C ARG A 94 1.37 -9.97 19.78
N GLY A 95 1.88 -8.79 20.10
CA GLY A 95 2.75 -8.58 21.25
C GLY A 95 1.98 -8.19 22.50
N GLY A 96 2.64 -8.35 23.65
CA GLY A 96 2.07 -8.04 24.97
C GLY A 96 2.27 -6.60 25.44
N MET A 97 2.96 -5.74 24.67
CA MET A 97 3.25 -4.35 25.06
C MET A 97 2.69 -3.39 24.02
N ARG A 98 2.08 -2.28 24.47
CA ARG A 98 1.62 -1.22 23.58
C ARG A 98 2.79 -0.68 22.75
N LEU A 99 2.57 -0.45 21.46
CA LEU A 99 3.53 0.15 20.55
C LEU A 99 2.95 1.44 19.97
N GLU A 100 3.81 2.42 19.72
CA GLU A 100 3.43 3.66 19.02
C GLU A 100 4.28 3.75 17.76
N LEU A 101 3.65 3.69 16.59
CA LEU A 101 4.32 3.88 15.31
C LEU A 101 4.21 5.34 14.88
N ARG A 102 5.26 5.84 14.23
CA ARG A 102 5.33 7.19 13.67
C ARG A 102 5.69 7.17 12.19
N GLY A 103 5.54 8.29 11.49
CA GLY A 103 6.05 8.45 10.13
C GLY A 103 5.36 7.53 9.11
N LEU A 104 4.03 7.33 9.22
CA LEU A 104 3.32 6.33 8.42
C LEU A 104 3.33 6.71 6.94
N THR A 105 4.15 6.02 6.16
CA THR A 105 4.40 6.37 4.76
C THR A 105 4.11 5.19 3.83
N ALA A 106 3.10 5.32 2.99
CA ALA A 106 2.83 4.38 1.89
C ALA A 106 3.85 4.60 0.76
N LEU A 107 4.70 3.60 0.48
CA LEU A 107 5.72 3.71 -0.56
C LEU A 107 5.11 3.45 -1.95
N ALA A 108 5.03 4.49 -2.77
CA ALA A 108 4.51 4.44 -4.14
C ALA A 108 5.39 5.25 -5.13
N PRO A 109 6.61 4.79 -5.46
CA PRO A 109 7.52 5.46 -6.38
C PRO A 109 6.85 5.76 -7.72
N GLY A 110 6.84 7.04 -8.12
CA GLY A 110 6.27 7.50 -9.39
C GLY A 110 4.76 7.29 -9.54
N GLY A 111 4.06 6.95 -8.45
CA GLY A 111 2.66 6.54 -8.46
C GLY A 111 1.75 7.52 -7.72
N ALA A 112 1.03 7.00 -6.73
CA ALA A 112 0.05 7.77 -5.97
C ALA A 112 0.71 8.62 -4.87
N ARG A 113 0.19 9.83 -4.64
CA ARG A 113 0.57 10.69 -3.51
C ARG A 113 -0.48 10.61 -2.40
N ARG A 114 -0.04 10.68 -1.15
CA ARG A 114 -0.94 10.86 0.01
C ARG A 114 -1.48 12.28 0.02
N VAL A 115 -2.77 12.43 0.30
CA VAL A 115 -3.47 13.73 0.41
C VAL A 115 -3.82 14.05 1.86
N ASP A 116 -4.04 13.04 2.71
CA ASP A 116 -4.33 13.28 4.12
C ASP A 116 -3.08 13.67 4.91
N GLU A 117 -3.20 14.75 5.67
CA GLU A 117 -2.26 15.16 6.72
C GLU A 117 -2.52 14.45 8.05
N GLU A 118 -3.63 13.70 8.14
CA GLU A 118 -4.15 13.14 9.38
C GLU A 118 -3.45 11.82 9.76
N GLY A 119 -2.94 11.73 10.99
CA GLY A 119 -2.40 10.50 11.56
C GLY A 119 -0.98 10.15 11.11
N ASP A 120 0.02 10.90 11.60
CA ASP A 120 1.42 10.47 11.54
C ASP A 120 1.82 9.59 12.73
N VAL A 121 0.91 9.39 13.69
CA VAL A 121 1.10 8.56 14.87
C VAL A 121 0.00 7.50 14.93
N LEU A 122 0.37 6.24 15.10
CA LEU A 122 -0.54 5.11 15.22
C LEU A 122 -0.23 4.29 16.47
N ALA A 123 -1.14 4.31 17.43
CA ALA A 123 -1.05 3.46 18.62
C ALA A 123 -1.56 2.04 18.32
N LEU A 124 -0.76 1.04 18.70
CA LEU A 124 -1.09 -0.37 18.61
C LEU A 124 -1.24 -0.95 20.00
N GLU A 125 -2.47 -1.31 20.36
CA GLU A 125 -2.73 -1.98 21.62
C GLU A 125 -2.21 -3.43 21.57
N PRO A 126 -1.81 -4.00 22.72
CA PRO A 126 -1.43 -5.41 22.81
C PRO A 126 -2.49 -6.34 22.23
N ASN A 127 -2.05 -7.37 21.51
CA ASN A 127 -2.92 -8.42 20.96
C ASN A 127 -4.14 -7.92 20.17
N SER A 128 -4.02 -6.75 19.53
CA SER A 128 -5.14 -6.09 18.85
C SER A 128 -4.90 -5.92 17.35
N ARG A 129 -5.96 -5.59 16.63
CA ARG A 129 -5.94 -5.15 15.24
C ARG A 129 -6.35 -3.68 15.22
N THR A 130 -5.46 -2.83 14.74
CA THR A 130 -5.74 -1.40 14.53
C THR A 130 -6.01 -1.16 13.06
N GLU A 131 -7.13 -0.49 12.76
CA GLU A 131 -7.50 -0.11 11.39
C GLU A 131 -7.32 1.38 11.17
N PHE A 132 -6.89 1.75 9.97
CA PHE A 132 -6.70 3.13 9.56
C PHE A 132 -6.81 3.23 8.02
N THR A 133 -6.91 4.45 7.50
CA THR A 133 -7.11 4.67 6.06
C THR A 133 -6.11 5.70 5.54
N PHE A 134 -5.61 5.50 4.32
CA PHE A 134 -4.89 6.53 3.58
C PHE A 134 -5.76 7.04 2.43
N ARG A 135 -5.96 8.34 2.33
CA ARG A 135 -6.46 8.97 1.11
C ARG A 135 -5.30 9.31 0.18
N LEU A 136 -5.36 8.74 -1.01
CA LEU A 136 -4.33 8.88 -2.03
C LEU A 136 -4.90 9.47 -3.31
N VAL A 137 -4.05 10.08 -4.14
CA VAL A 137 -4.38 10.54 -5.50
C VAL A 137 -3.34 9.99 -6.47
N ALA A 138 -3.80 9.40 -7.57
CA ALA A 138 -2.94 8.96 -8.67
C ALA A 138 -2.93 10.03 -9.79
N PRO A 139 -1.76 10.49 -10.26
CA PRO A 139 -1.67 11.57 -11.24
C PRO A 139 -1.91 11.12 -12.69
N ALA A 140 -1.76 9.83 -12.99
CA ALA A 140 -1.82 9.32 -14.36
C ALA A 140 -2.59 8.00 -14.47
N VAL A 141 -3.09 7.72 -15.68
CA VAL A 141 -3.74 6.44 -16.04
C VAL A 141 -2.69 5.32 -16.05
N GLY A 142 -3.10 4.12 -15.66
CA GLY A 142 -2.24 2.94 -15.74
C GLY A 142 -2.31 2.07 -14.49
N ARG A 143 -1.15 1.54 -14.08
CA ARG A 143 -1.01 0.67 -12.91
C ARG A 143 -0.15 1.37 -11.88
N VAL A 144 -0.75 1.69 -10.73
CA VAL A 144 -0.02 2.16 -9.56
C VAL A 144 0.25 0.97 -8.64
N VAL A 145 1.45 0.89 -8.10
CA VAL A 145 1.81 -0.15 -7.12
C VAL A 145 2.23 0.54 -5.83
N LEU A 146 1.52 0.25 -4.75
CA LEU A 146 1.99 0.56 -3.42
C LEU A 146 2.87 -0.60 -2.97
N HIS A 147 4.16 -0.41 -2.77
CA HIS A 147 5.09 -1.51 -2.46
C HIS A 147 4.96 -1.99 -1.02
N GLY A 148 4.59 -1.09 -0.11
CA GLY A 148 4.48 -1.41 1.29
C GLY A 148 4.41 -0.17 2.16
N LEU A 149 4.31 -0.40 3.46
CA LEU A 149 4.24 0.64 4.47
C LEU A 149 5.61 0.79 5.16
N ALA A 150 6.16 2.00 5.14
CA ALA A 150 7.29 2.38 5.98
C ALA A 150 6.76 3.12 7.21
N VAL A 151 7.29 2.77 8.39
CA VAL A 151 6.99 3.45 9.65
C VAL A 151 8.27 3.54 10.48
N THR A 152 8.30 4.43 11.46
CA THR A 152 9.35 4.45 12.48
C THR A 152 8.79 4.10 13.84
N LEU A 153 9.62 3.49 14.66
CA LEU A 153 9.30 3.15 16.04
C LEU A 153 10.20 4.01 16.94
N PRO A 154 9.66 4.96 17.72
CA PRO A 154 10.45 5.81 18.58
C PRO A 154 11.01 5.03 19.76
N GLY A 155 12.29 5.27 20.05
CA GLY A 155 12.96 4.85 21.26
C GLY A 155 12.67 5.82 22.42
N PRO A 156 13.30 5.58 23.60
CA PRO A 156 13.14 6.45 24.75
C PRO A 156 13.45 7.91 24.42
N LEU A 157 12.64 8.82 24.96
CA LEU A 157 12.78 10.28 24.79
C LEU A 157 12.70 10.77 23.33
N GLY A 158 12.36 9.91 22.36
CA GLY A 158 12.31 10.28 20.93
C GLY A 158 13.68 10.67 20.34
N LEU A 159 14.78 10.25 20.99
CA LEU A 159 16.15 10.56 20.54
C LEU A 159 16.59 9.66 19.38
N PHE A 160 16.18 8.40 19.41
CA PHE A 160 16.51 7.44 18.37
C PHE A 160 15.24 6.75 17.88
N GLU A 161 15.21 6.39 16.62
CA GLU A 161 14.07 5.69 16.02
C GLU A 161 14.53 4.46 15.26
N VAL A 162 13.68 3.43 15.22
CA VAL A 162 13.94 2.21 14.45
C VAL A 162 13.00 2.19 13.24
N PRO A 163 13.52 2.24 12.00
CA PRO A 163 12.68 2.12 10.82
C PRO A 163 12.18 0.69 10.68
N LEU A 164 10.90 0.55 10.33
CA LEU A 164 10.23 -0.70 10.03
C LEU A 164 9.61 -0.59 8.64
N TYR A 165 9.65 -1.70 7.90
CA TYR A 165 9.07 -1.78 6.56
C TYR A 165 8.23 -3.05 6.45
N PHE A 166 7.00 -2.87 5.98
CA PHE A 166 6.04 -3.93 5.74
C PHE A 166 5.86 -4.13 4.23
N PRO A 167 6.51 -5.14 3.63
CA PRO A 167 6.38 -5.43 2.20
C PRO A 167 5.05 -6.13 1.94
N ASN A 168 4.04 -5.37 1.54
CA ASN A 168 2.77 -5.92 1.08
C ASN A 168 2.35 -5.16 -0.18
N PRO A 169 2.62 -5.66 -1.39
CA PRO A 169 2.34 -4.91 -2.60
C PRO A 169 0.83 -4.86 -2.90
N LEU A 170 0.26 -3.66 -3.00
CA LEU A 170 -1.11 -3.44 -3.50
C LEU A 170 -1.07 -2.84 -4.90
N VAL A 171 -1.71 -3.52 -5.84
CA VAL A 171 -1.81 -3.11 -7.24
C VAL A 171 -3.14 -2.40 -7.47
N ILE A 172 -3.08 -1.19 -7.98
CA ILE A 172 -4.24 -0.34 -8.22
C ILE A 172 -4.30 0.00 -9.70
N LYS A 173 -5.42 -0.34 -10.35
CA LYS A 173 -5.67 0.01 -11.76
C LYS A 173 -6.35 1.38 -11.81
N VAL A 174 -5.67 2.34 -12.41
CA VAL A 174 -6.15 3.69 -12.64
C VAL A 174 -6.73 3.76 -14.05
N LEU A 175 -8.03 3.97 -14.15
CA LEU A 175 -8.77 4.00 -15.42
C LEU A 175 -8.90 5.42 -15.95
N PRO A 176 -8.94 5.61 -17.28
CA PRO A 176 -9.23 6.92 -17.85
C PRO A 176 -10.65 7.38 -17.46
N LYS A 177 -10.83 8.69 -17.29
CA LYS A 177 -12.13 9.31 -16.91
C LYS A 177 -13.29 8.86 -17.81
N ALA A 178 -13.02 8.66 -19.11
CA ALA A 178 -14.01 8.17 -20.08
C ALA A 178 -14.50 6.74 -19.80
N ALA A 179 -13.67 5.86 -19.24
CA ALA A 179 -14.04 4.46 -18.96
C ALA A 179 -15.09 4.33 -17.85
N LEU A 180 -15.23 5.34 -16.98
CA LEU A 180 -16.32 5.37 -15.99
C LEU A 180 -17.69 5.58 -16.66
N ARG A 181 -17.76 6.31 -17.78
CA ARG A 181 -19.01 6.59 -18.50
C ARG A 181 -19.54 5.35 -19.23
N THR A 182 -18.66 4.47 -19.68
CA THR A 182 -19.00 3.24 -20.41
C THR A 182 -19.52 2.11 -19.53
N ARG A 183 -19.42 2.23 -18.19
CA ARG A 183 -19.99 1.23 -17.26
C ARG A 183 -21.48 1.46 -16.95
N ALA A 184 -22.11 2.41 -17.65
CA ALA A 184 -23.54 2.65 -17.58
C ALA A 184 -24.30 1.49 -18.24
N ALA A 185 -24.97 0.73 -17.38
CA ALA A 185 -25.90 -0.38 -17.62
C ALA A 185 -25.29 -1.64 -18.28
N PRO A 186 -25.49 -2.84 -17.70
CA PRO A 186 -25.61 -4.01 -18.56
C PRO A 186 -26.72 -3.67 -19.55
N ARG A 187 -26.41 -3.58 -20.84
CA ARG A 187 -27.46 -3.65 -21.85
C ARG A 187 -28.07 -5.02 -21.68
N THR A 188 -29.16 -5.10 -20.92
CA THR A 188 -30.08 -6.21 -21.01
C THR A 188 -30.56 -6.19 -22.45
N ILE A 189 -29.91 -6.97 -23.31
CA ILE A 189 -30.39 -7.22 -24.67
C ILE A 189 -31.57 -8.18 -24.50
N THR A 190 -32.69 -7.65 -24.01
CA THR A 190 -34.02 -8.25 -24.15
C THR A 190 -34.56 -7.73 -25.48
N GLY A 191 -34.18 -8.39 -26.56
CA GLY A 191 -34.63 -8.04 -27.91
C GLY A 191 -34.07 -9.03 -28.91
N LEU A 192 -34.95 -9.85 -29.48
CA LEU A 192 -34.68 -10.76 -30.59
C LEU A 192 -33.93 -10.04 -31.73
N PRO A 193 -32.87 -10.62 -32.32
CA PRO A 193 -32.16 -10.02 -33.43
C PRO A 193 -32.89 -10.32 -34.74
N ILE A 194 -34.00 -9.63 -35.03
CA ILE A 194 -34.65 -9.69 -36.35
C ILE A 194 -34.55 -8.35 -37.11
N GLU A 195 -34.19 -7.23 -36.48
CA GLU A 195 -34.24 -5.92 -37.15
C GLU A 195 -32.89 -5.20 -37.27
N ARG A 196 -31.85 -5.86 -37.80
CA ARG A 196 -30.71 -5.14 -38.40
C ARG A 196 -30.24 -5.81 -39.68
N SER A 197 -31.12 -5.83 -40.67
CA SER A 197 -30.70 -5.80 -42.07
C SER A 197 -30.12 -4.40 -42.37
N GLY A 198 -28.85 -4.37 -42.84
CA GLY A 198 -28.29 -3.20 -43.50
C GLY A 198 -27.39 -2.29 -42.67
N ALA A 199 -26.20 -2.76 -42.28
CA ALA A 199 -24.98 -1.95 -42.26
C ALA A 199 -23.75 -2.86 -42.08
N SER A 200 -23.21 -3.31 -43.21
CA SER A 200 -21.87 -3.88 -43.30
C SER A 200 -20.84 -2.77 -43.10
N LEU A 201 -20.00 -2.86 -42.06
CA LEU A 201 -18.67 -2.26 -42.04
C LEU A 201 -17.71 -3.18 -41.26
N LEU A 202 -17.06 -4.06 -42.02
CA LEU A 202 -15.69 -4.59 -41.84
C LEU A 202 -15.37 -5.28 -40.51
N SER A 203 -15.66 -6.58 -40.45
CA SER A 203 -14.96 -7.51 -39.54
C SER A 203 -13.79 -8.17 -40.29
N PRO A 204 -12.59 -8.33 -39.69
CA PRO A 204 -11.50 -9.07 -40.32
C PRO A 204 -11.93 -10.52 -40.58
N ALA A 205 -11.65 -11.00 -41.78
CA ALA A 205 -11.87 -12.39 -42.18
C ALA A 205 -10.99 -13.34 -41.35
N GLY A 206 -11.50 -13.80 -40.22
CA GLY A 206 -11.07 -15.04 -39.56
C GLY A 206 -11.84 -16.20 -40.18
N SER A 207 -11.15 -17.08 -40.89
CA SER A 207 -11.69 -18.32 -41.44
C SER A 207 -12.03 -19.29 -40.30
N GLY A 208 -13.20 -19.12 -39.69
CA GLY A 208 -13.81 -20.09 -38.78
C GLY A 208 -14.91 -20.83 -39.53
N THR A 209 -14.66 -22.09 -39.90
CA THR A 209 -15.64 -22.96 -40.58
C THR A 209 -16.72 -23.51 -39.63
N GLU A 210 -16.69 -23.14 -38.35
CA GLU A 210 -17.47 -23.78 -37.28
C GLU A 210 -19.00 -23.66 -37.42
N LEU A 211 -19.49 -22.71 -38.22
CA LEU A 211 -20.93 -22.52 -38.44
C LEU A 211 -21.44 -23.07 -39.79
N ARG A 212 -20.53 -23.56 -40.65
CA ARG A 212 -20.91 -24.07 -41.99
C ARG A 212 -21.26 -25.57 -42.00
N GLU A 213 -21.06 -26.26 -40.88
CA GLU A 213 -21.23 -27.71 -40.78
C GLU A 213 -22.51 -28.15 -40.05
N LEU A 214 -23.38 -27.21 -39.65
CA LEU A 214 -24.72 -27.54 -39.17
C LEU A 214 -25.63 -27.89 -40.36
N ARG A 215 -25.47 -29.11 -40.87
CA ARG A 215 -26.35 -29.74 -41.86
C ARG A 215 -26.84 -31.09 -41.36
N GLU A 216 -27.93 -31.58 -41.94
CA GLU A 216 -28.36 -32.96 -41.74
C GLU A 216 -27.28 -33.94 -42.23
N LEU A 217 -27.01 -34.97 -41.42
CA LEU A 217 -26.02 -36.01 -41.71
C LEU A 217 -26.37 -36.72 -43.02
N ARG A 218 -25.40 -36.82 -43.94
CA ARG A 218 -25.54 -37.64 -45.15
C ARG A 218 -24.65 -38.89 -45.07
N PRO A 219 -25.05 -40.01 -45.69
CA PRO A 219 -24.19 -41.18 -45.82
C PRO A 219 -22.86 -40.81 -46.48
N GLY A 220 -21.74 -41.03 -45.78
CA GLY A 220 -20.39 -40.67 -46.24
C GLY A 220 -19.70 -39.56 -45.44
N ASP A 221 -20.41 -38.90 -44.53
CA ASP A 221 -19.82 -37.87 -43.68
C ASP A 221 -18.85 -38.45 -42.62
N PRO A 222 -17.69 -37.81 -42.36
CA PRO A 222 -16.74 -38.26 -41.34
C PRO A 222 -17.32 -38.15 -39.93
N TYR A 223 -17.18 -39.20 -39.10
CA TYR A 223 -17.69 -39.21 -37.72
C TYR A 223 -17.08 -38.12 -36.81
N LYS A 224 -15.89 -37.60 -37.14
CA LYS A 224 -15.19 -36.57 -36.37
C LYS A 224 -15.75 -35.15 -36.58
N SER A 225 -16.50 -34.92 -37.66
CA SER A 225 -17.17 -33.63 -37.93
C SER A 225 -18.62 -33.61 -37.42
N ILE A 226 -19.07 -34.66 -36.71
CA ILE A 226 -20.41 -34.69 -36.12
C ILE A 226 -20.38 -33.93 -34.79
N ALA A 227 -21.07 -32.79 -34.76
CA ALA A 227 -21.36 -32.08 -33.53
C ALA A 227 -22.45 -32.84 -32.75
N TRP A 228 -22.04 -33.70 -31.82
CA TRP A 228 -22.97 -34.42 -30.95
C TRP A 228 -23.68 -33.45 -30.00
N LYS A 229 -25.01 -33.59 -29.89
CA LYS A 229 -25.76 -32.93 -28.83
C LYS A 229 -25.27 -33.45 -27.48
N ALA A 230 -25.01 -32.57 -26.52
CA ALA A 230 -24.43 -32.92 -25.22
C ALA A 230 -25.27 -33.95 -24.41
N SER A 231 -26.54 -34.15 -24.76
CA SER A 231 -27.44 -35.15 -24.18
C SER A 231 -27.33 -36.55 -24.80
N ALA A 232 -26.46 -36.75 -25.80
CA ALA A 232 -26.27 -38.03 -26.49
C ALA A 232 -25.11 -38.87 -25.93
N ARG A 233 -24.57 -38.50 -24.75
CA ARG A 233 -23.61 -39.31 -23.99
C ARG A 233 -24.31 -40.22 -23.00
#